data_AF-A0A7Y0PWZ8-F1
#
_entry.id   AF-A0A7Y0PWZ8-F1
#
_cell.length_a   1.000
_cell.length_b   1.000
_cell.length_c   1.000
_cell.angle_alpha   90.00
_cell.angle_beta   90.00
_cell.angle_gamma   90.00
#
_symmetry.space_group_name_H-M   'P 1'
#
loop_
_entity.id
_entity.type
_entity.pdbx_description
1 polymer ?
#
loop_
_entity_poly.entity_id
_entity_poly.type
_entity_poly.pdbx_seq_one_letter_code
_entity_poly.pdbx_strand_id
1 'polypeptide(L)'
;MNSITIILGFSLVSHGAIAKERYLPLAMGQPIVEANSALIAQGWRPYSEQVPQNFDIQLSGLNLPSLRSCSATGMGFCRYDYLRNGQYLSVVTIPSATSRLSSGMVERWW
;
A
#
# COMPACT_ATOMS: atom_id res chain seq x y z
N MET A 1 63.96 -28.05 -9.35
CA MET A 1 63.22 -27.05 -10.16
C MET A 1 61.74 -27.35 -9.96
N ASN A 2 61.06 -26.47 -9.23
CA ASN A 2 59.79 -26.73 -8.56
C ASN A 2 58.61 -26.48 -9.50
N SER A 3 57.66 -27.41 -9.58
CA SER A 3 56.36 -27.20 -10.23
C SER A 3 55.41 -26.52 -9.24
N ILE A 4 54.90 -25.35 -9.61
CA ILE A 4 53.93 -24.57 -8.82
C ILE A 4 52.54 -24.91 -9.34
N THR A 5 51.78 -25.68 -8.57
CA THR A 5 50.36 -25.95 -8.82
C THR A 5 49.54 -24.80 -8.23
N ILE A 6 48.93 -23.96 -9.08
CA ILE A 6 48.02 -22.90 -8.66
C ILE A 6 46.61 -23.50 -8.52
N ILE A 7 46.17 -23.73 -7.29
CA ILE A 7 44.77 -24.07 -7.00
C ILE A 7 43.98 -22.76 -6.97
N LEU A 8 43.27 -22.48 -8.07
CA LEU A 8 42.31 -21.38 -8.19
C LEU A 8 41.18 -21.56 -7.17
N GLY A 9 40.94 -20.50 -6.40
CA GLY A 9 40.07 -20.48 -5.23
C GLY A 9 38.60 -20.74 -5.52
N PHE A 10 37.95 -21.39 -4.56
CA PHE A 10 36.50 -21.46 -4.43
C PHE A 10 35.93 -20.07 -4.14
N SER A 11 35.35 -19.42 -5.15
CA SER A 11 34.49 -18.26 -4.95
C SER A 11 33.18 -18.73 -4.31
N LEU A 12 32.99 -18.43 -3.03
CA LEU A 12 31.68 -18.46 -2.37
C LEU A 12 30.79 -17.44 -3.08
N VAL A 13 29.88 -17.92 -3.93
CA VAL A 13 28.85 -17.08 -4.53
C VAL A 13 27.86 -16.73 -3.42
N SER A 14 27.98 -15.53 -2.89
CA SER A 14 26.97 -14.93 -2.03
C SER A 14 25.65 -14.91 -2.80
N HIS A 15 24.69 -15.72 -2.36
CA HIS A 15 23.31 -15.65 -2.83
C HIS A 15 22.71 -14.34 -2.32
N GLY A 16 22.94 -13.26 -3.07
CA GLY A 16 22.19 -12.03 -2.90
C GLY A 16 20.73 -12.35 -3.18
N ALA A 17 19.93 -12.51 -2.12
CA ALA A 17 18.49 -12.53 -2.26
C ALA A 17 18.08 -11.18 -2.86
N ILE A 18 17.81 -11.16 -4.17
CA ILE A 18 17.13 -10.04 -4.80
C ILE A 18 15.78 -9.95 -4.11
N ALA A 19 15.64 -8.97 -3.22
CA ALA A 19 14.36 -8.63 -2.66
C ALA A 19 13.45 -8.34 -3.86
N LYS A 20 12.48 -9.23 -4.10
CA LYS A 20 11.43 -9.01 -5.11
C LYS A 20 10.79 -7.69 -4.74
N GLU A 21 11.12 -6.63 -5.47
CA GLU A 21 10.48 -5.33 -5.29
C GLU A 21 8.99 -5.57 -5.50
N ARG A 22 8.25 -5.60 -4.39
CA ARG A 22 6.84 -5.99 -4.43
C ARG A 22 6.09 -4.79 -4.95
N TYR A 23 5.88 -4.76 -6.26
CA TYR A 23 5.03 -3.79 -6.93
C TYR A 23 3.69 -3.66 -6.21
N LEU A 24 3.37 -2.45 -5.74
CA LEU A 24 2.06 -2.11 -5.19
C LEU A 24 1.10 -1.84 -6.37
N PRO A 25 -0.13 -2.40 -6.37
CA PRO A 25 -1.12 -2.17 -7.41
C PRO A 25 -1.83 -0.82 -7.20
N LEU A 26 -1.04 0.24 -7.13
CA LEU A 26 -1.49 1.59 -6.83
C LEU A 26 -1.08 2.53 -7.96
N ALA A 27 -2.05 3.34 -8.39
CA ALA A 27 -1.85 4.44 -9.33
C ALA A 27 -2.51 5.70 -8.78
N MET A 28 -1.88 6.85 -9.00
CA MET A 28 -2.51 8.14 -8.71
C MET A 28 -3.78 8.31 -9.57
N GLY A 29 -4.82 8.88 -8.99
CA GLY A 29 -6.11 9.12 -9.63
C GLY A 29 -7.03 7.91 -9.72
N GLN A 30 -6.59 6.69 -9.37
CA GLN A 30 -7.47 5.52 -9.39
C GLN A 30 -8.46 5.55 -8.21
N PRO A 31 -9.70 5.05 -8.37
CA PRO A 31 -10.66 4.97 -7.26
C PRO A 31 -10.16 4.08 -6.11
N ILE A 32 -10.38 4.52 -4.87
CA ILE A 32 -9.96 3.76 -3.69
C ILE A 32 -10.62 2.39 -3.57
N VAL A 33 -11.82 2.22 -4.11
CA VAL A 33 -12.51 0.92 -4.15
C VAL A 33 -11.77 -0.09 -5.03
N GLU A 34 -11.23 0.36 -6.17
CA GLU A 34 -10.41 -0.46 -7.07
C GLU A 34 -9.06 -0.76 -6.43
N ALA A 35 -8.42 0.26 -5.86
CA ALA A 35 -7.16 0.13 -5.12
C ALA A 35 -7.29 -0.90 -3.97
N ASN A 36 -8.36 -0.79 -3.17
CA ASN A 36 -8.66 -1.72 -2.09
C ASN A 36 -8.79 -3.14 -2.63
N SER A 37 -9.59 -3.36 -3.68
CA SER A 37 -9.77 -4.70 -4.27
C SER A 37 -8.45 -5.32 -4.73
N ALA A 38 -7.59 -4.53 -5.38
CA ALA A 38 -6.30 -5.00 -5.88
C ALA A 38 -5.31 -5.30 -4.74
N LEU A 39 -5.31 -4.50 -3.68
CA LEU A 39 -4.50 -4.75 -2.48
C LEU A 39 -4.92 -6.05 -1.79
N ILE A 40 -6.22 -6.28 -1.59
CA ILE A 40 -6.73 -7.53 -1.01
C ILE A 40 -6.33 -8.74 -1.87
N ALA A 41 -6.44 -8.64 -3.20
CA ALA A 41 -6.01 -9.70 -4.12
C ALA A 41 -4.51 -10.03 -4.01
N GLN A 42 -3.68 -9.07 -3.60
CA GLN A 42 -2.25 -9.27 -3.32
C GLN A 42 -1.92 -9.66 -1.87
N GLY A 43 -2.93 -10.04 -1.08
CA GLY A 43 -2.78 -10.50 0.29
C GLY A 43 -2.57 -9.40 1.32
N TRP A 44 -2.79 -8.13 0.96
CA TRP A 44 -2.95 -7.08 1.97
C TRP A 44 -4.27 -7.26 2.71
N ARG A 45 -4.29 -6.87 3.98
CA ARG A 45 -5.49 -6.92 4.82
C ARG A 45 -5.75 -5.54 5.40
N PRO A 46 -7.02 -5.11 5.54
CA PRO A 46 -7.33 -3.86 6.22
C PRO A 46 -6.74 -3.84 7.63
N TYR A 47 -6.08 -2.74 7.99
CA TYR A 47 -5.61 -2.55 9.35
C TYR A 47 -6.74 -2.06 10.23
N SER A 48 -7.33 -2.98 10.99
CA SER A 48 -8.53 -2.72 11.79
C SER A 48 -8.23 -2.80 13.29
N GLU A 49 -7.39 -1.90 13.80
CA GLU A 49 -7.32 -1.68 15.27
C GLU A 49 -8.61 -1.05 15.81
N GLN A 50 -9.35 -0.34 14.96
CA GLN A 50 -10.53 0.43 15.34
C GLN A 50 -11.54 0.41 14.19
N VAL A 51 -12.82 0.35 14.54
CA VAL A 51 -13.91 0.51 13.56
C VAL A 51 -13.91 1.96 13.06
N PRO A 52 -14.08 2.21 11.74
CA PRO A 52 -14.15 3.57 11.22
C PRO A 52 -15.25 4.38 11.91
N GLN A 53 -14.98 5.64 12.25
CA GLN A 53 -15.98 6.48 12.91
C GLN A 53 -17.05 6.91 11.90
N ASN A 54 -18.29 7.11 12.37
CA ASN A 54 -19.40 7.56 11.51
C ASN A 54 -19.06 8.85 10.75
N PHE A 55 -18.31 9.77 11.36
CA PHE A 55 -17.84 10.99 10.73
C PHE A 55 -16.92 10.71 9.53
N ASP A 56 -15.97 9.79 9.67
CA ASP A 56 -15.06 9.40 8.57
C ASP A 56 -15.81 8.69 7.45
N ILE A 57 -16.80 7.86 7.79
CA ILE A 57 -17.68 7.19 6.81
C ILE A 57 -18.48 8.24 6.03
N GLN A 58 -19.01 9.26 6.71
CA GLN A 58 -19.74 10.34 6.06
C GLN A 58 -18.86 11.17 5.12
N LEU A 59 -17.63 11.50 5.54
CA LEU A 59 -16.69 12.25 4.72
C LEU A 59 -16.18 11.46 3.52
N SER A 60 -15.86 10.19 3.72
CA SER A 60 -15.38 9.31 2.64
C SER A 60 -16.51 8.82 1.72
N GLY A 61 -17.76 8.87 2.16
CA GLY A 61 -18.89 8.22 1.50
C GLY A 61 -18.76 6.69 1.38
N LEU A 62 -17.84 6.08 2.14
CA LEU A 62 -17.49 4.67 2.05
C LEU A 62 -17.37 4.06 3.44
N ASN A 63 -17.82 2.81 3.57
CA ASN A 63 -17.61 2.01 4.78
C ASN A 63 -16.59 0.89 4.50
N LEU A 64 -15.38 1.27 4.09
CA LEU A 64 -14.29 0.31 3.90
C LEU A 64 -13.65 -0.01 5.25
N PRO A 65 -13.40 -1.29 5.59
CA PRO A 65 -12.71 -1.66 6.83
C PRO A 65 -11.28 -1.10 6.95
N SER A 66 -10.68 -0.70 5.84
CA SER A 66 -9.36 -0.06 5.82
C SER A 66 -9.41 1.42 6.16
N LEU A 67 -10.60 2.06 6.18
CA LEU A 67 -10.75 3.48 6.45
C LEU A 67 -10.27 3.80 7.87
N ARG A 68 -9.26 4.67 7.99
CA ARG A 68 -8.68 5.05 9.28
C ARG A 68 -9.13 6.42 9.77
N SER A 69 -9.14 7.41 8.89
CA SER A 69 -9.43 8.79 9.26
C SER A 69 -9.60 9.66 8.02
N CYS A 70 -10.49 10.63 8.08
CA CYS A 70 -10.62 11.70 7.10
C CYS A 70 -10.27 13.06 7.72
N SER A 71 -9.66 13.94 6.93
CA SER A 71 -9.36 15.32 7.31
C SER A 71 -10.61 16.17 7.27
N ALA A 72 -10.89 16.86 8.37
CA ALA A 72 -11.99 17.83 8.49
C ALA A 72 -11.65 19.25 7.98
N THR A 73 -10.52 19.42 7.27
CA THR A 73 -10.04 20.75 6.81
C THR A 73 -10.74 21.26 5.54
N GLY A 74 -11.77 20.56 5.04
CA GLY A 74 -12.48 20.92 3.82
C GLY A 74 -11.83 20.44 2.52
N MET A 75 -10.58 19.96 2.57
CA MET A 75 -9.93 19.31 1.41
C MET A 75 -10.35 17.85 1.22
N GLY A 76 -11.00 17.23 2.22
CA GLY A 76 -11.62 15.91 2.10
C GLY A 76 -10.63 14.74 1.92
N PHE A 77 -9.40 14.88 2.40
CA PHE A 77 -8.43 13.77 2.39
C PHE A 77 -8.91 12.63 3.29
N CYS A 78 -8.82 11.38 2.82
CA CYS A 78 -9.06 10.20 3.65
C CYS A 78 -7.88 9.24 3.59
N ARG A 79 -7.57 8.60 4.71
CA ARG A 79 -6.50 7.60 4.82
C ARG A 79 -7.08 6.20 5.02
N TYR A 80 -6.49 5.24 4.32
CA TYR A 80 -6.82 3.83 4.37
C TYR A 80 -5.56 3.02 4.67
N ASP A 81 -5.62 2.15 5.67
CA ASP A 81 -4.45 1.47 6.19
C ASP A 81 -4.54 -0.05 6.00
N TYR A 82 -3.40 -0.68 5.70
CA TYR A 82 -3.29 -2.09 5.37
C TYR A 82 -2.04 -2.73 6.00
N LEU A 83 -2.12 -4.04 6.23
CA LEU A 83 -1.01 -4.88 6.67
C LEU A 83 -0.78 -6.07 5.73
N ARG A 84 0.49 -6.43 5.52
CA ARG A 84 0.90 -7.68 4.87
C ARG A 84 2.26 -8.14 5.37
N ASN A 85 2.32 -9.30 6.02
CA ASN A 85 3.58 -9.92 6.49
C ASN A 85 4.46 -8.95 7.31
N GLY A 86 3.86 -8.20 8.23
CA GLY A 86 4.55 -7.21 9.06
C GLY A 86 4.85 -5.87 8.36
N GLN A 87 4.51 -5.72 7.08
CA GLN A 87 4.59 -4.44 6.37
C GLN A 87 3.29 -3.66 6.52
N TYR A 88 3.42 -2.36 6.80
CA TYR A 88 2.33 -1.40 6.81
C TYR A 88 2.24 -0.67 5.48
N LEU A 89 1.03 -0.28 5.10
CA LEU A 89 0.78 0.55 3.94
C LEU A 89 -0.35 1.52 4.26
N SER A 90 -0.10 2.81 4.09
CA SER A 90 -1.13 3.84 4.09
C SER A 90 -1.40 4.31 2.67
N VAL A 91 -2.66 4.39 2.31
CA VAL A 91 -3.14 4.98 1.05
C VAL A 91 -3.96 6.21 1.39
N VAL A 92 -3.60 7.35 0.81
CA VAL A 92 -4.32 8.62 0.99
C VAL A 92 -5.06 8.95 -0.28
N THR A 93 -6.30 9.41 -0.12
CA THR A 93 -7.18 9.82 -1.21
C THR A 93 -7.55 11.29 -1.11
N ILE A 94 -7.89 11.89 -2.24
CA ILE A 94 -8.61 13.18 -2.35
C ILE A 94 -10.05 12.95 -2.83
N PRO A 95 -10.98 13.92 -2.63
CA PRO A 95 -12.30 13.86 -3.23
C PRO A 95 -12.23 13.80 -4.76
N SER A 96 -13.14 13.05 -5.38
CA SER A 96 -13.29 13.09 -6.82
C SER A 96 -13.95 14.41 -7.24
N ALA A 97 -13.33 15.13 -8.18
CA ALA A 97 -13.90 16.35 -8.75
C ALA A 97 -15.11 16.10 -9.64
N THR A 98 -15.26 14.88 -10.17
CA THR A 98 -16.23 14.53 -11.22
C THR A 98 -17.39 13.66 -10.72
N SER A 99 -17.27 13.04 -9.55
CA SER A 99 -18.31 12.17 -8.98
C SER A 99 -18.92 12.78 -7.73
N ARG A 100 -20.26 12.89 -7.70
CA ARG A 100 -21.03 13.20 -6.49
C ARG A 100 -21.12 12.02 -5.51
N LEU A 101 -20.74 10.83 -5.97
CA LEU A 101 -20.59 9.63 -5.14
C LEU A 101 -19.11 9.54 -4.77
N SER A 102 -18.85 9.84 -3.50
CA SER A 102 -17.61 10.28 -2.86
C SER A 102 -16.47 9.25 -2.80
N SER A 103 -16.39 8.27 -3.69
CA SER A 103 -15.29 7.31 -3.66
C SER A 103 -13.98 8.04 -3.98
N GLY A 104 -13.17 8.31 -2.93
CA GLY A 104 -11.94 9.08 -3.04
C GLY A 104 -10.96 8.50 -4.08
N MET A 105 -10.19 9.39 -4.70
CA MET A 105 -9.17 9.04 -5.68
C MET A 105 -7.83 8.95 -5.00
N VAL A 106 -7.06 7.90 -5.27
CA VAL A 106 -5.72 7.71 -4.69
C VAL A 106 -4.83 8.88 -5.09
N GLU A 107 -4.23 9.54 -4.09
CA GLU A 107 -3.30 10.65 -4.29
C GLU A 107 -1.86 10.20 -4.02
N ARG A 108 -1.64 9.43 -2.95
CA ARG A 108 -0.31 8.98 -2.55
C ARG A 108 -0.38 7.77 -1.63
N TRP A 109 0.76 7.09 -1.45
CA TRP A 109 0.91 5.97 -0.53
C TRP A 109 2.32 5.88 0.03
N TRP A 110 2.47 5.21 1.17
CA TRP A 110 3.75 4.92 1.81
C TRP A 110 3.67 3.67 2.68
#